data_AF-A0A843K8S8-F1
#
_entry.id   AF-A0A843K8S8-F1
#
_cell.length_a   1.000
_cell.length_b   1.000
_cell.length_c   1.000
_cell.angle_alpha   90.00
_cell.angle_beta   90.00
_cell.angle_gamma   90.00
#
_symmetry.space_group_name_H-M   'P 1'
#
loop_
_entity.id
_entity.type
_entity.pdbx_description
1 polymer ?
#
loop_
_entity_poly.entity_id
_entity_poly.type
_entity_poly.pdbx_seq_one_letter_code
_entity_poly.pdbx_strand_id
1 'polypeptide(L)'
;MVDPLQEIDWNEAWKNQMKESRGSCPSRDCARIWESRESALRFWNMCRKERSRIDKTIWETELTEKSRVLDIGAGPGTLAIPLAQKAAHVTAVEPA
;
A
#
# COMPACT_ATOMS: atom_id res chain seq x y z
N MET A 1 17.84 29.81 -22.17
CA MET A 1 16.87 28.95 -22.86
C MET A 1 17.24 27.52 -22.48
N VAL A 2 16.38 26.82 -21.75
CA VAL A 2 16.62 25.43 -21.33
C VAL A 2 16.28 24.53 -22.52
N ASP A 3 17.18 23.59 -22.82
CA ASP A 3 17.09 22.66 -23.93
C ASP A 3 15.82 21.78 -23.80
N PRO A 4 14.91 21.75 -24.80
CA PRO A 4 13.69 20.95 -24.76
C PRO A 4 13.92 19.43 -24.77
N LEU A 5 15.16 18.97 -24.94
CA LEU A 5 15.57 17.55 -24.88
C LEU A 5 16.26 17.17 -23.57
N GLN A 6 16.30 18.06 -22.57
CA GLN A 6 16.77 17.67 -21.24
C GLN A 6 15.74 16.70 -20.64
N GLU A 7 15.93 15.41 -20.93
CA GLU A 7 15.15 14.31 -20.39
C GLU A 7 15.07 14.49 -18.88
N ILE A 8 13.87 14.76 -18.38
CA ILE A 8 13.65 14.91 -16.95
C ILE A 8 14.00 13.56 -16.31
N ASP A 9 15.01 13.55 -15.45
CA ASP A 9 15.25 12.40 -14.58
C ASP A 9 14.13 12.34 -13.54
N TRP A 10 13.08 11.61 -13.90
CA TRP A 10 11.93 11.39 -13.03
C TRP A 10 12.29 10.66 -11.74
N ASN A 11 13.38 9.87 -11.72
CA ASN A 11 13.84 9.23 -10.49
C ASN A 11 14.38 10.27 -9.51
N GLU A 12 15.21 11.22 -9.99
CA GLU A 12 15.71 12.30 -9.14
C GLU A 12 14.62 13.28 -8.73
N ALA A 13 13.70 13.62 -9.64
CA ALA A 13 12.54 14.43 -9.31
C ALA A 13 11.67 13.78 -8.23
N TRP A 14 11.46 12.46 -8.30
CA TRP A 14 10.73 11.71 -7.27
C TRP A 14 11.50 11.65 -5.95
N LYS A 15 12.81 11.33 -5.98
CA LYS A 15 13.65 11.27 -4.77
C LYS A 15 13.64 12.60 -4.00
N ASN A 16 13.78 13.71 -4.72
CA ASN A 16 13.78 15.06 -4.13
C ASN A 16 12.43 15.37 -3.47
N GLN A 17 11.32 15.11 -4.16
CA GLN A 17 9.97 15.28 -3.58
C GLN A 17 9.73 14.37 -2.37
N MET A 18 10.17 13.12 -2.42
CA MET A 18 10.05 12.20 -1.28
C MET A 18 10.85 12.69 -0.07
N LYS A 19 12.04 13.25 -0.29
CA LYS A 19 12.89 13.81 0.76
C LYS A 19 12.21 15.02 1.42
N GLU A 20 11.66 15.94 0.64
CA GLU A 20 10.93 17.10 1.15
C GLU A 20 9.65 16.69 1.90
N SER A 21 8.90 15.72 1.36
CA SER A 21 7.68 15.18 2.00
C SER A 21 7.99 14.55 3.35
N ARG A 22 9.08 13.78 3.45
CA ARG A 22 9.56 13.18 4.71
C ARG A 22 10.01 14.24 5.72
N GLY A 23 10.71 15.28 5.26
CA GLY A 23 11.14 16.39 6.12
C GLY A 23 9.98 17.21 6.68
N SER A 24 8.91 17.36 5.90
CA SER A 24 7.72 18.14 6.27
C SER A 24 6.78 17.42 7.25
N CYS A 25 6.93 16.11 7.44
CA CYS A 25 6.07 15.32 8.33
C CYS A 25 6.84 14.18 9.01
N PRO A 26 7.59 14.46 10.11
CA PRO A 26 8.37 13.47 10.84
C PRO A 26 7.50 12.36 11.49
N SER A 27 6.20 12.60 11.61
CA SER A 27 5.22 11.74 12.30
C SER A 27 4.63 10.60 11.45
N ARG A 28 5.08 10.39 10.20
CA ARG A 28 4.66 9.24 9.38
C ARG A 28 5.33 7.92 9.79
N ASP A 29 5.51 7.71 11.09
CA ASP A 29 5.90 6.41 11.57
C ASP A 29 4.67 5.50 11.42
N CYS A 30 4.69 4.68 10.37
CA CYS A 30 3.60 3.78 10.03
C CYS A 30 3.27 2.82 11.19
N ALA A 31 4.22 2.55 12.09
CA ALA A 31 3.97 1.77 13.29
C ALA A 31 3.00 2.43 14.27
N ARG A 32 2.95 3.78 14.30
CA ARG A 32 1.99 4.53 15.15
C ARG A 32 0.54 4.28 14.76
N ILE A 33 0.28 3.77 13.56
CA ILE A 33 -1.07 3.38 13.14
C ILE A 33 -1.60 2.25 14.04
N TRP A 34 -0.71 1.38 14.52
CA TRP A 34 -1.04 0.20 15.31
C TRP A 34 -0.92 0.41 16.83
N GLU A 35 -0.41 1.55 17.28
CA GLU A 35 -0.26 1.90 18.72
C GLU A 35 -1.58 1.88 19.50
N SER A 36 -2.71 2.15 18.83
CA SER A 36 -4.03 2.16 19.47
C SER A 36 -5.10 1.55 18.58
N ARG A 37 -6.16 1.03 19.20
CA ARG A 37 -7.33 0.53 18.49
C ARG A 37 -8.00 1.63 17.67
N GLU A 38 -8.04 2.85 18.19
CA GLU A 38 -8.65 4.01 17.55
C GLU A 38 -7.89 4.42 16.29
N SER A 39 -6.55 4.42 16.32
CA SER A 39 -5.72 4.71 15.13
C SER A 39 -5.87 3.62 14.07
N ALA A 40 -5.85 2.35 14.48
CA ALA A 40 -6.05 1.22 13.58
C ALA A 40 -7.43 1.27 12.93
N LEU A 41 -8.48 1.60 13.69
CA LEU A 41 -9.85 1.76 13.15
C LEU A 41 -9.98 2.94 12.20
N ARG A 42 -9.31 4.08 12.47
CA ARG A 42 -9.28 5.20 11.52
C ARG A 42 -8.66 4.79 10.19
N PHE A 43 -7.54 4.08 10.23
CA PHE A 43 -6.88 3.58 9.03
C PHE A 43 -7.76 2.56 8.29
N TRP A 44 -8.36 1.61 9.01
CA TRP A 44 -9.31 0.65 8.43
C TRP A 44 -10.49 1.34 7.74
N ASN A 45 -11.10 2.33 8.38
CA ASN A 45 -12.22 3.07 7.79
C ASN A 45 -11.82 3.86 6.54
N MET A 46 -10.58 4.37 6.49
CA MET A 46 -10.03 4.98 5.28
C MET A 46 -9.89 3.94 4.15
N CYS A 47 -9.27 2.78 4.43
CA CYS A 47 -9.14 1.70 3.45
C CYS A 47 -10.50 1.21 2.92
N ARG A 48 -11.52 1.15 3.79
CA ARG A 48 -12.89 0.76 3.37
C ARG A 48 -13.51 1.71 2.36
N LYS A 49 -13.19 3.00 2.39
CA LYS A 49 -13.70 3.97 1.40
C LYS A 49 -13.11 3.70 0.00
N GLU A 50 -11.92 3.12 -0.06
CA GLU A 50 -11.23 2.80 -1.32
C GLU A 50 -11.47 1.35 -1.79
N ARG A 51 -12.31 0.59 -1.09
CA ARG A 51 -12.51 -0.85 -1.32
C ARG A 51 -12.86 -1.20 -2.76
N SER A 52 -13.63 -0.37 -3.46
CA SER A 52 -14.00 -0.62 -4.86
C SER A 52 -12.80 -0.66 -5.82
N ARG A 53 -11.77 0.16 -5.57
CA ARG A 53 -10.53 0.14 -6.36
C ARG A 53 -9.73 -1.13 -6.07
N ILE A 54 -9.65 -1.50 -4.80
CA ILE A 54 -8.95 -2.71 -4.34
C ILE A 54 -9.59 -3.97 -4.93
N ASP A 55 -10.91 -4.09 -4.85
CA ASP A 55 -11.63 -5.24 -5.39
C ASP A 55 -11.43 -5.35 -6.91
N LYS A 56 -11.37 -4.23 -7.63
CA LYS A 56 -11.06 -4.22 -9.07
C LYS A 56 -9.65 -4.72 -9.36
N THR A 57 -8.65 -4.24 -8.62
CA THR A 57 -7.26 -4.70 -8.76
C THR A 57 -7.14 -6.20 -8.47
N ILE A 58 -7.84 -6.71 -7.44
CA ILE A 58 -7.84 -8.14 -7.12
C ILE A 58 -8.62 -8.96 -8.16
N TRP A 59 -9.68 -8.41 -8.74
CA TRP A 59 -10.46 -9.08 -9.78
C TRP A 59 -9.63 -9.31 -11.05
N GLU A 60 -8.81 -8.34 -11.43
CA GLU A 60 -7.95 -8.40 -12.61
C GLU A 60 -6.76 -9.38 -12.46
N THR A 61 -6.53 -9.94 -11.26
CA THR A 61 -5.51 -10.97 -11.06
C THR A 61 -5.98 -12.35 -11.54
N GLU A 62 -5.11 -13.06 -12.25
CA GLU A 62 -5.31 -14.46 -12.69
C GLU A 62 -5.14 -15.48 -11.56
N LEU A 63 -5.56 -15.12 -10.34
CA LEU A 63 -5.50 -16.01 -9.19
C LEU A 63 -6.49 -17.17 -9.36
N THR A 64 -6.03 -18.36 -8.98
CA THR A 64 -6.84 -19.58 -8.95
C THR A 64 -6.98 -20.06 -7.52
N GLU A 65 -7.94 -20.95 -7.29
CA GLU A 65 -8.13 -21.61 -5.98
C GLU A 65 -6.91 -22.43 -5.54
N LYS A 66 -5.92 -22.67 -6.41
CA LYS A 66 -4.66 -23.36 -6.07
C LYS A 66 -3.49 -22.41 -5.79
N SER A 67 -3.68 -21.12 -6.05
CA SER A 67 -2.62 -20.11 -5.92
C SER A 67 -2.22 -19.90 -4.46
N ARG A 68 -0.94 -19.56 -4.24
CA ARG A 68 -0.41 -19.14 -2.94
C ARG A 68 0.10 -17.71 -3.05
N VAL A 69 -0.28 -16.85 -2.12
CA VAL A 69 0.00 -15.41 -2.15
C VAL A 69 0.81 -14.99 -0.92
N LEU A 70 1.77 -14.10 -1.12
CA LEU A 70 2.50 -13.40 -0.05
C LEU A 70 2.13 -11.92 -0.10
N ASP A 71 1.50 -11.42 0.96
CA ASP A 71 1.14 -10.01 1.14
C ASP A 71 2.15 -9.35 2.09
N ILE A 72 3.00 -8.46 1.57
CA ILE A 72 4.06 -7.77 2.31
C ILE A 72 3.58 -6.35 2.64
N GLY A 73 3.56 -6.00 3.92
CA GLY A 73 2.93 -4.76 4.38
C GLY A 73 1.41 -4.85 4.34
N ALA A 74 0.88 -5.99 4.80
CA ALA A 74 -0.55 -6.31 4.71
C ALA A 74 -1.43 -5.30 5.48
N GLY A 75 -0.85 -4.56 6.43
CA GLY A 75 -1.55 -3.62 7.30
C GLY A 75 -2.76 -4.29 7.96
N PRO A 76 -3.98 -3.74 7.80
CA PRO A 76 -5.18 -4.31 8.42
C PRO A 76 -5.72 -5.53 7.64
N GLY A 77 -5.03 -6.01 6.61
CA GLY A 77 -5.46 -7.11 5.75
C GLY A 77 -6.35 -6.68 4.59
N THR A 78 -6.24 -5.43 4.14
CA THR A 78 -7.05 -4.86 3.06
C THR A 78 -6.96 -5.69 1.77
N LEU A 79 -5.79 -6.25 1.47
CA LEU A 79 -5.57 -7.16 0.35
C LEU A 79 -5.60 -8.62 0.80
N ALA A 80 -4.91 -8.96 1.90
CA ALA A 80 -4.84 -10.32 2.42
C ALA A 80 -6.22 -10.99 2.58
N ILE A 81 -7.21 -10.28 3.14
CA ILE A 81 -8.54 -10.86 3.42
C ILE A 81 -9.30 -11.17 2.12
N PRO A 82 -9.50 -10.23 1.18
CA PRO A 82 -10.15 -10.58 -0.09
C PRO A 82 -9.37 -11.59 -0.93
N LEU A 83 -8.03 -11.55 -0.91
CA LEU A 83 -7.20 -12.53 -1.62
C LEU A 83 -7.39 -13.96 -1.06
N ALA A 84 -7.58 -14.08 0.25
CA ALA A 84 -7.87 -15.37 0.90
C ALA A 84 -9.23 -15.96 0.47
N GLN A 85 -10.11 -15.17 -0.13
CA GLN A 85 -11.36 -15.67 -0.72
C GLN A 85 -11.16 -16.29 -2.11
N LYS A 86 -10.03 -16.01 -2.79
CA LYS A 86 -9.74 -16.48 -4.16
C LYS A 86 -8.60 -17.50 -4.24
N ALA A 87 -7.63 -17.44 -3.32
CA ALA A 87 -6.42 -18.26 -3.33
C ALA A 87 -6.49 -19.41 -2.31
N ALA A 88 -5.75 -20.50 -2.54
CA ALA A 88 -5.63 -21.60 -1.57
C ALA A 88 -4.99 -21.15 -0.24
N HIS A 89 -4.03 -20.23 -0.32
CA HIS A 89 -3.25 -19.81 0.83
C HIS A 89 -2.76 -18.37 0.67
N VAL A 90 -2.89 -17.58 1.73
CA VAL A 90 -2.32 -16.24 1.82
C VAL A 90 -1.44 -16.16 3.07
N THR A 91 -0.18 -15.77 2.88
CA THR A 91 0.73 -15.40 3.97
C THR A 91 0.79 -13.88 4.03
N ALA A 92 0.39 -13.29 5.14
CA ALA A 92 0.54 -11.86 5.39
C ALA A 92 1.77 -11.61 6.26
N VAL A 93 2.57 -10.60 5.92
CA VAL A 93 3.71 -10.14 6.72
C VAL A 93 3.54 -8.65 6.97
N GLU A 94 3.35 -8.26 8.23
CA GLU A 94 3.28 -6.87 8.69
C GLU A 94 4.32 -6.67 9.79
N PRO A 95 5.35 -5.83 9.57
CA PRO A 95 6.45 -5.66 10.53
C PRO A 95 6.15 -4.68 11.68
N ALA A 96 5.01 -3.99 11.62
CA ALA A 96 4.68 -2.88 12.51
C ALA A 96 3.76 -3.26 13.68
#